data_AF-A0A380DJ66-F1
#
_entry.id   AF-A0A380DJ66-F1
#
_cell.length_a   1.000
_cell.length_b   1.000
_cell.length_c   1.000
_cell.angle_alpha   90.00
_cell.angle_beta   90.00
_cell.angle_gamma   90.00
#
_symmetry.space_group_name_H-M   'P 1'
#
loop_
_entity.id
_entity.type
_entity.pdbx_description
1 polymer ?
#
loop_
_entity_poly.entity_id
_entity_poly.type
_entity_poly.pdbx_seq_one_letter_code
_entity_poly.pdbx_strand_id
1 'polypeptide(L)'
;MSFRSKGIVWLAQYNHVACLLSQAGSSCNIHPVTYWVASMSEAQQTQILAERQDVAAEWDPEYGDRHTQFVIIGTELDEEKLTKELDACLVNAQEIDADWQQFEDPYQWQIRPA
;
A
#
# COMPACT_ATOMS: atom_id res chain seq x y z
N MET A 1 -5.96 16.93 -19.36
CA MET A 1 -4.69 16.94 -18.59
C MET A 1 -4.21 15.49 -18.49
N SER A 2 -3.04 15.16 -19.02
CA SER A 2 -2.51 13.80 -18.98
C SER A 2 -1.52 13.70 -17.84
N PHE A 3 -1.95 13.15 -16.71
CA PHE A 3 -1.05 12.75 -15.64
C PHE A 3 -1.01 11.23 -15.57
N ARG A 4 0.07 10.72 -14.99
CA ARG A 4 0.29 9.30 -14.78
C ARG A 4 0.72 9.09 -13.34
N SER A 5 0.31 7.98 -12.75
CA SER A 5 0.85 7.53 -11.48
C SER A 5 1.15 6.04 -11.50
N LYS A 6 2.17 5.63 -10.77
CA LYS A 6 2.52 4.22 -10.63
C LYS A 6 3.27 3.95 -9.34
N GLY A 7 2.92 2.88 -8.64
CA GLY A 7 3.68 2.38 -7.50
C GLY A 7 2.88 1.47 -6.59
N ILE A 8 3.46 1.17 -5.44
CA ILE A 8 2.88 0.30 -4.43
C ILE A 8 2.02 1.13 -3.49
N VAL A 9 0.83 0.62 -3.17
CA VAL A 9 -0.06 1.19 -2.17
C VAL A 9 -0.45 0.10 -1.17
N TRP A 10 -0.49 0.47 0.10
CA TRP A 10 -0.99 -0.37 1.17
C TRP A 10 -2.44 0.03 1.50
N LEU A 11 -3.36 -0.90 1.31
CA LEU A 11 -4.79 -0.68 1.58
C LEU A 11 -5.16 -1.40 2.88
N ALA A 12 -5.81 -0.68 3.80
CA ALA A 12 -6.18 -1.17 5.12
C ALA A 12 -6.97 -2.50 5.07
N GLN A 13 -7.97 -2.60 4.18
CA GLN A 13 -8.79 -3.81 4.05
C GLN A 13 -8.02 -5.01 3.45
N TYR A 14 -6.96 -4.72 2.69
CA TYR A 14 -6.11 -5.70 2.04
C TYR A 14 -4.74 -5.77 2.73
N ASN A 15 -4.74 -5.75 4.06
CA ASN A 15 -3.55 -5.60 4.91
C ASN A 15 -2.44 -6.66 4.72
N HIS A 16 -2.75 -7.76 4.02
CA HIS A 16 -1.85 -8.87 3.79
C HIS A 16 -1.15 -8.80 2.42
N VAL A 17 -1.58 -7.91 1.52
CA VAL A 17 -0.99 -7.77 0.17
C VAL A 17 -0.57 -6.35 -0.15
N ALA A 18 0.53 -6.23 -0.89
CA ALA A 18 0.89 -5.04 -1.61
C ALA A 18 0.03 -4.92 -2.87
N CYS A 19 -0.50 -3.73 -3.13
CA CYS A 19 -1.28 -3.45 -4.32
C CYS A 19 -0.50 -2.53 -5.27
N LEU A 20 -0.59 -2.80 -6.57
CA LEU A 20 0.00 -1.93 -7.59
C LEU A 20 -1.06 -0.94 -8.08
N LEU A 21 -0.82 0.35 -7.83
CA LEU A 21 -1.52 1.46 -8.47
C LEU A 21 -0.88 1.73 -9.83
N SER A 22 -1.70 1.85 -10.88
CA SER A 22 -1.30 2.29 -12.21
C SER A 22 -2.38 3.16 -12.83
N GLN A 23 -2.03 4.40 -13.15
CA GLN A 23 -2.94 5.37 -13.73
C GLN A 23 -2.31 6.06 -14.95
N ALA A 24 -3.10 6.21 -16.00
CA ALA A 24 -2.75 6.94 -17.20
C ALA A 24 -3.96 7.67 -17.76
N GLY A 25 -3.93 9.00 -17.69
CA GLY A 25 -5.09 9.82 -18.08
C GLY A 25 -6.29 9.53 -17.17
N SER A 26 -7.44 9.23 -17.76
CA SER A 26 -8.66 8.87 -17.02
C SER A 26 -8.72 7.41 -16.56
N SER A 27 -7.81 6.56 -17.04
CA SER A 27 -7.78 5.15 -16.66
C SER A 27 -6.96 5.00 -15.38
N CYS A 28 -7.57 4.45 -14.33
CA CYS A 28 -6.91 4.12 -13.07
C CYS A 28 -7.21 2.66 -12.74
N ASN A 29 -6.17 1.91 -12.36
CA ASN A 29 -6.30 0.54 -11.92
C ASN A 29 -5.44 0.30 -10.67
N ILE A 30 -6.02 -0.42 -9.72
CA ILE A 30 -5.34 -0.91 -8.51
C ILE A 30 -5.63 -2.41 -8.43
N HIS A 31 -4.63 -3.23 -8.13
CA HIS A 31 -4.79 -4.67 -7.94
C HIS A 31 -3.71 -5.27 -7.03
N PRO A 32 -3.98 -6.38 -6.32
CA PRO A 32 -2.98 -7.10 -5.53
C PRO A 32 -1.86 -7.67 -6.41
N VAL A 33 -0.61 -7.59 -5.94
CA VAL A 33 0.56 -8.10 -6.70
C VAL A 33 1.44 -9.07 -5.91
N THR A 34 1.58 -8.90 -4.60
CA THR A 34 2.35 -9.81 -3.73
C THR A 34 1.87 -9.73 -2.29
N TYR A 35 2.15 -10.75 -1.50
CA TYR A 35 2.00 -10.67 -0.05
C TYR A 35 3.10 -9.83 0.57
N TRP A 36 2.76 -9.10 1.62
CA TRP A 36 3.76 -8.49 2.50
C TRP A 36 4.51 -9.58 3.25
N VAL A 37 5.81 -9.45 3.44
CA VAL A 37 6.59 -10.37 4.28
C VAL A 37 6.01 -10.41 5.69
N ALA A 38 5.59 -9.26 6.21
CA ALA A 38 4.94 -9.12 7.52
C ALA A 38 3.54 -9.76 7.61
N SER A 39 3.02 -10.35 6.53
CA SER A 39 1.81 -11.17 6.55
C SER A 39 2.08 -12.68 6.58
N MET A 40 3.35 -13.08 6.44
CA MET A 40 3.78 -14.49 6.44
C MET A 40 4.02 -15.01 7.86
N SER A 41 4.28 -16.31 8.01
CA SER A 41 4.65 -16.89 9.31
C SER A 41 6.00 -16.36 9.83
N GLU A 42 6.21 -16.35 11.15
CA GLU A 42 7.47 -15.88 11.78
C GLU A 42 8.71 -16.60 11.22
N ALA A 43 8.60 -17.89 10.92
CA ALA A 43 9.70 -18.67 10.33
C ALA A 43 10.06 -18.16 8.93
N GLN A 44 9.05 -17.85 8.09
CA GLN A 44 9.26 -17.26 6.76
C GLN A 44 9.81 -15.85 6.87
N GLN A 45 9.28 -15.03 7.77
CA GLN A 45 9.80 -13.67 8.01
C GLN A 45 11.27 -13.70 8.39
N THR A 46 11.65 -14.54 9.37
CA THR A 46 13.05 -14.67 9.83
C THR A 46 13.97 -15.10 8.69
N GLN A 47 13.55 -16.09 7.89
CA GLN A 47 14.30 -16.54 6.72
C GLN A 47 14.50 -15.41 5.72
N ILE A 48 13.42 -14.71 5.35
CA ILE A 48 13.46 -13.65 4.34
C ILE A 48 14.29 -12.47 4.83
N LEU A 49 14.13 -12.03 6.08
CA LEU A 49 14.89 -10.91 6.64
C LEU A 49 16.39 -11.22 6.76
N ALA A 50 16.76 -12.49 6.93
CA ALA A 50 18.16 -12.92 6.89
C ALA A 50 18.74 -12.91 5.46
N GLU A 51 17.92 -13.17 4.44
CA GLU A 51 18.33 -13.27 3.04
C GLU A 51 18.22 -11.95 2.25
N ARG A 52 17.25 -11.11 2.60
CA ARG A 52 16.87 -9.87 1.90
C ARG A 52 17.17 -8.65 2.76
N GLN A 53 18.41 -8.18 2.65
CA GLN A 53 18.89 -7.00 3.38
C GLN A 53 18.11 -5.72 3.03
N ASP A 54 17.57 -5.62 1.83
CA ASP A 54 16.71 -4.51 1.40
C ASP A 54 15.41 -4.46 2.19
N VAL A 55 14.73 -5.60 2.34
CA VAL A 55 13.50 -5.70 3.15
C VAL A 55 13.81 -5.47 4.63
N ALA A 56 14.92 -6.02 5.13
CA ALA A 56 15.33 -5.81 6.51
C ALA A 56 15.69 -4.35 6.83
N ALA A 57 16.22 -3.61 5.86
CA ALA A 57 16.57 -2.20 6.02
C ALA A 57 15.34 -1.28 6.09
N GLU A 58 14.26 -1.65 5.42
CA GLU A 58 12.98 -0.91 5.40
C GLU A 58 11.96 -1.45 6.41
N TRP A 59 12.36 -2.44 7.23
CA TRP A 59 11.47 -3.09 8.17
C TRP A 59 11.06 -2.15 9.31
N ASP A 60 9.76 -1.90 9.41
CA ASP A 60 9.16 -1.20 10.53
C ASP A 60 8.81 -2.17 11.67
N PRO A 61 9.08 -1.82 12.95
CA PRO A 61 8.77 -2.70 14.08
C PRO A 61 7.27 -3.00 14.27
N GLU A 62 6.40 -2.10 13.83
CA GLU A 62 4.95 -2.20 13.97
C GLU A 62 4.29 -2.72 12.69
N TYR A 63 4.73 -2.23 11.53
CA TYR A 63 4.09 -2.51 10.25
C TYR A 63 4.86 -3.48 9.35
N GLY A 64 6.10 -3.82 9.71
CA GLY A 64 6.99 -4.67 8.93
C GLY A 64 7.39 -4.02 7.60
N ASP A 65 7.28 -4.74 6.49
CA ASP A 65 7.61 -4.22 5.16
C ASP A 65 6.47 -3.44 4.49
N ARG A 66 5.34 -3.21 5.19
CA ARG A 66 4.16 -2.52 4.64
C ARG A 66 4.42 -1.04 4.45
N HIS A 67 4.22 -0.56 3.22
CA HIS A 67 4.39 0.85 2.90
C HIS A 67 3.55 1.26 1.68
N THR A 68 3.38 2.58 1.53
CA THR A 68 2.83 3.20 0.32
C THR A 68 3.92 4.02 -0.33
N GLN A 69 4.26 3.70 -1.58
CA GLN A 69 5.25 4.42 -2.37
C GLN A 69 4.87 4.42 -3.84
N PHE A 70 4.57 5.59 -4.38
CA PHE A 70 4.26 5.76 -5.79
C PHE A 70 4.68 7.13 -6.28
N VAL A 71 4.78 7.27 -7.60
CA VAL A 71 5.11 8.54 -8.25
C VAL A 71 3.90 9.07 -8.99
N ILE A 72 3.75 10.40 -9.03
CA ILE A 72 2.79 11.10 -9.88
C ILE A 72 3.61 11.99 -10.84
N ILE A 73 3.29 11.93 -12.13
CA ILE A 73 3.97 12.70 -13.18
C ILE A 73 2.92 13.41 -14.01
N GLY A 74 3.04 14.73 -14.11
CA GLY A 74 2.13 15.59 -14.88
C GLY A 74 2.67 17.00 -15.02
N THR A 75 1.97 17.82 -15.81
CA THR A 75 2.25 19.25 -15.96
C THR A 75 1.28 20.06 -15.11
N GLU A 76 1.72 21.21 -14.57
CA GLU A 76 0.88 22.11 -13.77
C GLU A 76 0.18 21.40 -12.59
N LEU A 77 0.91 20.50 -11.93
CA LEU A 77 0.42 19.83 -10.73
C LEU A 77 0.38 20.83 -9.57
N ASP A 78 -0.75 20.86 -8.87
CA ASP A 78 -0.89 21.55 -7.59
C ASP A 78 -0.44 20.59 -6.49
N GLU A 79 0.84 20.64 -6.14
CA GLU A 79 1.48 19.74 -5.18
C GLU A 79 0.83 19.83 -3.79
N GLU A 80 0.53 21.03 -3.31
CA GLU A 80 -0.07 21.24 -1.99
C GLU A 80 -1.47 20.62 -1.92
N LYS A 81 -2.28 20.84 -2.95
CA LYS A 81 -3.61 20.24 -3.04
C LYS A 81 -3.52 18.72 -3.12
N LEU A 82 -2.63 18.17 -3.96
CA LEU A 82 -2.46 16.74 -4.12
C LEU A 82 -2.02 16.07 -2.81
N THR A 83 -1.02 16.63 -2.14
CA THR A 83 -0.55 16.10 -0.85
C THR A 83 -1.69 16.10 0.17
N LYS A 84 -2.46 17.19 0.27
CA LYS A 84 -3.59 17.25 1.19
C LYS A 84 -4.69 16.21 0.89
N GLU A 85 -5.00 15.99 -0.39
CA GLU A 85 -5.98 14.98 -0.79
C GLU A 85 -5.47 13.56 -0.52
N LEU A 86 -4.18 13.29 -0.71
CA LEU A 86 -3.56 12.01 -0.38
C LEU A 86 -3.49 11.77 1.13
N ASP A 87 -3.12 12.78 1.92
CA ASP A 87 -3.10 12.70 3.38
C ASP A 87 -4.48 12.42 3.96
N ALA A 88 -5.53 12.96 3.34
CA ALA A 88 -6.92 12.69 3.73
C ALA A 88 -7.36 11.24 3.48
N CYS A 89 -6.64 10.49 2.64
CA CYS A 89 -6.88 9.06 2.41
C CYS A 89 -6.15 8.16 3.41
N LEU A 90 -5.27 8.71 4.25
CA LEU A 90 -4.55 7.92 5.26
C LEU A 90 -5.50 7.52 6.40
N VAL A 91 -5.29 6.32 6.91
CA VAL A 91 -5.90 5.86 8.16
C VAL A 91 -5.48 6.82 9.27
N ASN A 92 -6.44 7.43 9.94
CA ASN A 92 -6.16 8.38 11.00
C ASN A 92 -5.92 7.70 12.36
N ALA A 93 -5.49 8.46 13.36
CA ALA A 93 -5.14 7.93 14.68
C ALA A 93 -6.29 7.21 15.41
N GLN A 94 -7.55 7.46 15.08
CA GLN A 94 -8.70 6.76 15.65
C GLN A 94 -9.02 5.46 14.89
N GLU A 95 -8.63 5.41 13.61
CA GLU A 95 -8.89 4.29 12.70
C GLU A 95 -7.77 3.25 12.73
N ILE A 96 -6.56 3.60 13.17
CA ILE A 96 -5.39 2.71 13.17
C ILE A 96 -5.62 1.45 14.02
N ASP A 97 -6.29 1.61 15.16
CA ASP A 97 -6.64 0.52 16.09
C ASP A 97 -8.00 -0.14 15.78
N ALA A 98 -8.67 0.30 14.72
CA ALA A 98 -9.98 -0.24 14.35
C ALA A 98 -9.85 -1.58 13.62
N ASP A 99 -10.97 -2.31 13.54
CA ASP A 99 -11.08 -3.47 12.68
C ASP A 99 -11.23 -3.04 11.21
N TRP A 100 -10.12 -3.02 10.47
CA TRP A 100 -10.08 -2.58 9.08
C TRP A 100 -10.91 -3.43 8.12
N GLN A 101 -11.37 -4.62 8.53
CA GLN A 101 -12.30 -5.44 7.73
C GLN A 101 -13.69 -4.78 7.60
N GLN A 102 -13.99 -3.79 8.44
CA GLN A 102 -15.27 -3.07 8.44
C GLN A 102 -15.26 -1.84 7.54
N PHE A 103 -14.10 -1.46 6.99
CA PHE A 103 -14.02 -0.33 6.07
C PHE A 103 -14.68 -0.67 4.73
N GLU A 104 -15.14 0.35 4.01
CA GLU A 104 -15.83 0.17 2.73
C GLU A 104 -14.92 -0.47 1.68
N ASP A 105 -15.32 -1.64 1.17
CA ASP A 105 -14.56 -2.36 0.15
C ASP A 105 -15.13 -2.17 -1.26
N PRO A 106 -14.61 -1.23 -2.06
CA PRO A 106 -15.08 -1.05 -3.43
C PRO A 106 -14.60 -2.16 -4.38
N TYR A 107 -13.59 -2.96 -4.00
CA TYR A 107 -12.94 -3.91 -4.89
C TYR A 107 -13.43 -5.35 -4.69
N GLN A 108 -13.91 -5.71 -3.50
CA GLN A 108 -14.52 -7.00 -3.16
C GLN A 108 -13.61 -8.20 -3.50
N TRP A 109 -12.28 -8.05 -3.38
CA TRP A 109 -11.34 -9.11 -3.71
C TRP A 109 -11.37 -10.23 -2.66
N GLN A 110 -11.30 -11.47 -3.14
CA GLN A 110 -11.18 -12.66 -2.31
C GLN A 110 -9.73 -13.13 -2.31
N ILE A 111 -8.97 -12.70 -1.31
CA ILE A 111 -7.54 -13.01 -1.19
C ILE A 111 -7.35 -14.05 -0.08
N ARG A 112 -6.52 -15.06 -0.36
CA ARG A 112 -6.19 -16.09 0.61
C ARG A 112 -5.02 -15.62 1.48
N PRO A 113 -4.93 -16.04 2.75
CA PRO A 113 -3.72 -15.80 3.54
C PRO A 113 -2.48 -16.43 2.89
N ALA A 114 -1.32 -15.83 3.14
CA ALA A 114 0.00 -16.28 2.66
C ALA A 114 0.45 -17.61 3.28
#